data_AF-A0A1Y4ASD1-F1
#
_entry.id   AF-A0A1Y4ASD1-F1
#
_cell.length_a   1.000
_cell.length_b   1.000
_cell.length_c   1.000
_cell.angle_alpha   90.00
_cell.angle_beta   90.00
_cell.angle_gamma   90.00
#
_symmetry.space_group_name_H-M   'P 1'
#
loop_
_entity.id
_entity.type
_entity.pdbx_description
1 polymer ?
#
loop_
_entity_poly.entity_id
_entity_poly.type
_entity_poly.pdbx_seq_one_letter_code
_entity_poly.pdbx_strand_id
1 'polypeptide(L)'
;MKKTMPLLFPALLFILFGLFFRLPADAAENEPNPVPEPGQQELVIDGVYYHLIWGSNYTGTASASLELPEGSTEVPPDEITVRSEITWNGITFPVTSLRSDTTDDIGELTRRKGRLSGYNKEHLRKITIESGVQDIILSLSHYKALEEIVIENPSESIYAHFSIWDCPKLKDIYVPSNVDSVPQLRDCPNASVIYAPDHPKYKIIDGDIYSRNEKTLYDVPSTTKKYVVKDGVERIAFGAFAGNSNIKKIIIPDSVRKIERKAFYNMTNLKKVKFGNSVRKIYGGSFRRCNNLKVLVLPKNIRQVTDGFGGKRFCKLKRLYINSPKLNKANFTGIPKTCSIYVKNASVKKMIQKQSNFKGKIIIQ
;
A
#
# COMPACT_ATOMS: atom_id res chain seq x y z
N MET A 1 77.56 -74.85 42.13
CA MET A 1 77.32 -75.92 41.16
C MET A 1 75.84 -75.93 40.78
N LYS A 2 75.52 -75.81 39.48
CA LYS A 2 74.24 -76.11 38.78
C LYS A 2 72.99 -75.30 39.21
N LYS A 3 72.04 -74.90 38.35
CA LYS A 3 71.91 -74.67 36.90
C LYS A 3 70.46 -74.15 36.68
N THR A 4 70.30 -73.23 35.72
CA THR A 4 69.17 -73.05 34.77
C THR A 4 67.78 -72.49 35.17
N MET A 5 67.27 -71.69 34.21
CA MET A 5 66.08 -70.82 34.06
C MET A 5 64.96 -71.55 33.24
N PRO A 6 63.93 -70.87 32.67
CA PRO A 6 62.54 -70.62 33.12
C PRO A 6 61.45 -71.38 32.29
N LEU A 7 60.12 -71.12 32.47
CA LEU A 7 59.12 -70.98 31.37
C LEU A 7 57.65 -70.67 31.83
N LEU A 8 57.00 -69.77 31.07
CA LEU A 8 55.58 -69.56 30.66
C LEU A 8 54.33 -69.81 31.57
N PHE A 9 53.41 -68.83 31.50
CA PHE A 9 51.98 -68.88 31.89
C PHE A 9 51.05 -69.12 30.67
N PRO A 10 49.91 -69.84 30.82
CA PRO A 10 48.80 -69.79 29.86
C PRO A 10 47.50 -69.17 30.42
N ALA A 11 46.62 -68.78 29.50
CA ALA A 11 45.32 -68.13 29.67
C ALA A 11 44.17 -69.09 30.04
N LEU A 12 43.05 -68.58 30.61
CA LEU A 12 41.69 -68.99 30.21
C LEU A 12 40.58 -68.02 30.68
N LEU A 13 39.51 -68.06 29.87
CA LEU A 13 38.30 -67.25 29.72
C LEU A 13 37.26 -67.50 30.85
N PHE A 14 36.63 -66.44 31.39
CA PHE A 14 35.49 -66.55 32.31
C PHE A 14 34.15 -66.31 31.60
N ILE A 15 33.27 -67.30 31.67
CA ILE A 15 31.84 -67.22 31.31
C ILE A 15 31.06 -67.09 32.63
N LEU A 16 30.21 -66.07 32.76
CA LEU A 16 29.30 -65.91 33.90
C LEU A 16 27.86 -65.82 33.41
N PHE A 17 27.09 -66.85 33.74
CA PHE A 17 25.64 -66.97 33.57
C PHE A 17 24.94 -66.07 34.59
N GLY A 18 24.07 -65.16 34.13
CA GLY A 18 23.23 -64.30 34.98
C GLY A 18 21.76 -64.45 34.60
N LEU A 19 20.93 -64.74 35.61
CA LEU A 19 19.50 -65.06 35.55
C LEU A 19 18.64 -64.04 34.77
N PHE A 20 17.70 -64.55 33.99
CA PHE A 20 16.54 -63.81 33.49
C PHE A 20 15.56 -63.51 34.64
N PHE A 21 15.42 -62.24 35.01
CA PHE A 21 14.19 -61.70 35.59
C PHE A 21 13.58 -60.72 34.58
N ARG A 22 12.39 -61.06 34.10
CA ARG A 22 11.58 -60.26 33.19
C ARG A 22 10.78 -59.27 34.05
N LEU A 23 11.08 -57.98 33.95
CA LEU A 23 10.19 -56.91 34.42
C LEU A 23 9.35 -56.38 33.24
N PRO A 24 8.08 -55.99 33.47
CA PRO A 24 7.14 -55.68 32.41
C PRO A 24 7.39 -54.29 31.82
N ALA A 25 7.02 -54.15 30.55
CA ALA A 25 6.98 -52.90 29.82
C ALA A 25 6.11 -51.87 30.56
N ASP A 26 6.71 -50.81 31.08
CA ASP A 26 6.05 -49.53 31.21
C ASP A 26 7.07 -48.41 31.36
N ALA A 27 7.09 -47.57 30.33
CA ALA A 27 7.57 -46.19 30.22
C ALA A 27 8.04 -46.02 28.78
N ALA A 28 7.10 -45.88 27.84
CA ALA A 28 7.39 -45.07 26.68
C ALA A 28 7.67 -43.67 27.25
N GLU A 29 8.95 -43.35 27.42
CA GLU A 29 9.38 -41.98 27.59
C GLU A 29 8.67 -41.18 26.50
N ASN A 30 7.87 -40.20 26.89
CA ASN A 30 7.35 -39.21 25.97
C ASN A 30 8.58 -38.55 25.33
N GLU A 31 9.02 -39.05 24.18
CA GLU A 31 9.90 -38.28 23.32
C GLU A 31 9.23 -36.92 23.15
N PRO A 32 9.92 -35.80 23.43
CA PRO A 32 9.37 -34.49 23.12
C PRO A 32 8.99 -34.53 21.64
N ASN A 33 7.69 -34.29 21.35
CA ASN A 33 7.20 -34.20 19.98
C ASN A 33 8.25 -33.45 19.13
N PRO A 34 8.73 -34.03 18.01
CA PRO A 34 9.80 -33.43 17.25
C PRO A 34 9.38 -32.00 16.91
N VAL A 35 10.21 -31.05 17.38
CA VAL A 35 10.13 -29.64 17.04
C VAL A 35 9.98 -29.57 15.51
N PRO A 36 8.84 -29.08 14.96
CA PRO A 36 8.56 -29.17 13.55
C PRO A 36 9.58 -28.31 12.84
N GLU A 37 10.16 -28.83 11.77
CA GLU A 37 11.02 -28.03 10.91
C GLU A 37 10.29 -26.75 10.50
N PRO A 38 10.96 -25.58 10.47
CA PRO A 38 10.38 -24.36 9.93
C PRO A 38 9.78 -24.64 8.57
N GLY A 39 8.59 -24.10 8.34
CA GLY A 39 7.82 -24.45 7.16
C GLY A 39 6.91 -23.34 6.72
N GLN A 40 6.31 -23.59 5.55
CA GLN A 40 5.28 -22.77 4.97
C GLN A 40 4.18 -23.65 4.41
N GLN A 41 2.96 -23.13 4.43
CA GLN A 41 1.80 -23.80 3.85
C GLN A 41 0.89 -22.78 3.18
N GLU A 42 0.34 -23.15 2.04
CA GLU A 42 -0.65 -22.38 1.30
C GLU A 42 -1.99 -23.11 1.35
N LEU A 43 -3.07 -22.37 1.59
CA LEU A 43 -4.42 -22.92 1.55
C LEU A 43 -5.44 -21.86 1.18
N VAL A 44 -6.58 -22.32 0.66
CA VAL A 44 -7.75 -21.47 0.45
C VAL A 44 -8.83 -21.94 1.42
N ILE A 45 -9.41 -21.01 2.18
CA ILE A 45 -10.53 -21.27 3.07
C ILE A 45 -11.61 -20.25 2.73
N ASP A 46 -12.80 -20.74 2.38
CA ASP A 46 -13.98 -19.92 2.09
C ASP A 46 -13.68 -18.78 1.10
N GLY A 47 -12.92 -19.06 0.04
CA GLY A 47 -12.53 -18.08 -0.97
C GLY A 47 -11.44 -17.08 -0.57
N VAL A 48 -10.81 -17.24 0.60
CA VAL A 48 -9.66 -16.43 1.04
C VAL A 48 -8.40 -17.27 0.98
N TYR A 49 -7.36 -16.77 0.30
CA TYR A 49 -6.07 -17.42 0.23
C TYR A 49 -5.22 -17.06 1.45
N TYR A 50 -4.62 -18.06 2.08
CA TYR A 50 -3.74 -17.90 3.24
C TYR A 50 -2.37 -18.50 2.98
N HIS A 51 -1.33 -17.74 3.31
CA HIS A 51 0.06 -18.21 3.36
C HIS A 51 0.54 -18.21 4.81
N LEU A 52 0.82 -19.40 5.32
CA LEU A 52 1.22 -19.70 6.68
C LEU A 52 2.74 -19.87 6.70
N ILE A 53 3.39 -19.29 7.70
CA ILE A 53 4.83 -19.46 7.94
C ILE A 53 5.02 -19.75 9.44
N TRP A 54 5.80 -20.76 9.79
CA TRP A 54 6.19 -21.04 11.17
C TRP A 54 7.69 -21.31 11.30
N GLY A 55 8.20 -21.02 12.49
CA GLY A 55 9.52 -21.46 12.93
C GLY A 55 9.45 -22.75 13.72
N SER A 56 10.61 -23.19 14.20
CA SER A 56 10.76 -24.47 14.92
C SER A 56 9.83 -24.60 16.15
N ASN A 57 9.46 -23.51 16.81
CA ASN A 57 8.79 -23.54 18.10
C ASN A 57 7.25 -23.62 18.04
N TYR A 58 6.65 -24.20 16.99
CA TYR A 58 5.19 -24.22 16.75
C TYR A 58 4.53 -22.82 16.78
N THR A 59 5.31 -21.76 16.58
CA THR A 59 4.83 -20.39 16.50
C THR A 59 4.94 -19.92 15.06
N GLY A 60 3.86 -19.32 14.56
CA GLY A 60 3.77 -18.90 13.18
C GLY A 60 2.79 -17.77 12.99
N THR A 61 2.70 -17.30 11.76
CA THR A 61 1.75 -16.26 11.34
C THR A 61 1.14 -16.66 10.02
N ALA A 62 -0.05 -16.14 9.75
CA ALA A 62 -0.70 -16.23 8.46
C ALA A 62 -0.79 -14.85 7.81
N SER A 63 -0.64 -14.80 6.49
CA SER A 63 -1.02 -13.66 5.67
C SER A 63 -2.19 -14.06 4.77
N ALA A 64 -3.17 -13.16 4.63
CA ALA A 64 -4.36 -13.39 3.83
C ALA A 64 -4.30 -12.59 2.52
N SER A 65 -4.86 -13.15 1.46
CA SER A 65 -5.03 -12.52 0.16
C SER A 65 -6.43 -12.74 -0.39
N LEU A 66 -6.98 -11.70 -1.01
CA LEU A 66 -8.20 -11.82 -1.82
C LEU A 66 -7.93 -12.36 -3.24
N GLU A 67 -6.65 -12.49 -3.61
CA GLU A 67 -6.22 -13.10 -4.86
C GLU A 67 -6.01 -14.61 -4.65
N LEU A 68 -6.86 -15.40 -5.31
CA LEU A 68 -6.69 -16.85 -5.35
C LEU A 68 -5.50 -17.23 -6.25
N PRO A 69 -4.82 -18.36 -5.97
CA PRO A 69 -3.76 -18.88 -6.82
C PRO A 69 -4.21 -19.09 -8.26
N GLU A 70 -3.29 -18.91 -9.22
CA GLU A 70 -3.55 -19.18 -10.63
C GLU A 70 -3.94 -20.66 -10.82
N GLY A 71 -5.03 -20.91 -11.56
CA GLY A 71 -5.56 -22.26 -11.75
C GLY A 71 -6.42 -22.77 -10.59
N SER A 72 -6.72 -21.96 -9.56
CA SER A 72 -7.73 -22.31 -8.57
C SER A 72 -9.07 -22.61 -9.24
N THR A 73 -9.64 -23.78 -8.94
CA THR A 73 -10.98 -24.19 -9.36
C THR A 73 -12.05 -23.82 -8.34
N GLU A 74 -11.64 -23.28 -7.18
CA GLU A 74 -12.56 -22.81 -6.18
C GLU A 74 -13.37 -21.64 -6.73
N VAL A 75 -14.67 -21.77 -6.60
CA VAL A 75 -15.63 -20.72 -6.91
C VAL A 75 -15.83 -19.97 -5.59
N PRO A 76 -15.12 -18.86 -5.34
CA PRO A 76 -15.22 -18.17 -4.07
C PRO A 76 -16.66 -17.68 -3.85
N PRO A 77 -17.15 -17.70 -2.60
CA PRO A 77 -18.48 -17.25 -2.27
C PRO A 77 -18.66 -15.75 -2.61
N ASP A 78 -19.91 -15.31 -2.72
CA ASP A 78 -20.22 -13.89 -2.89
C ASP A 78 -20.00 -13.08 -1.59
N GLU A 79 -19.80 -13.75 -0.46
CA GLU A 79 -19.45 -13.14 0.82
C GLU A 79 -18.28 -13.90 1.45
N ILE A 80 -17.21 -13.17 1.82
CA ILE A 80 -16.02 -13.76 2.46
C ILE A 80 -15.79 -13.17 3.85
N THR A 81 -15.20 -13.97 4.72
CA THR A 81 -14.69 -13.54 6.02
C THR A 81 -13.19 -13.84 6.10
N VAL A 82 -12.39 -12.77 6.24
CA VAL A 82 -10.97 -12.88 6.55
C VAL A 82 -10.86 -13.09 8.05
N ARG A 83 -10.65 -14.35 8.42
CA ARG A 83 -10.46 -14.77 9.80
C ARG A 83 -9.22 -14.13 10.43
N SER A 84 -9.28 -13.87 11.72
CA SER A 84 -8.20 -13.33 12.54
C SER A 84 -7.15 -14.40 12.92
N GLU A 85 -7.53 -15.67 12.85
CA GLU A 85 -6.66 -16.82 13.07
C GLU A 85 -7.04 -18.01 12.20
N ILE A 86 -6.06 -18.82 11.83
CA ILE A 86 -6.23 -20.05 11.05
C ILE A 86 -5.61 -21.21 11.82
N THR A 87 -6.32 -22.31 11.99
CA THR A 87 -5.77 -23.53 12.55
C THR A 87 -5.43 -24.52 11.45
N TRP A 88 -4.18 -24.98 11.42
CA TRP A 88 -3.71 -26.02 10.49
C TRP A 88 -2.80 -27.00 11.24
N ASN A 89 -3.08 -28.31 11.12
CA ASN A 89 -2.38 -29.38 11.82
C ASN A 89 -2.23 -29.16 13.34
N GLY A 90 -3.28 -28.62 13.98
CA GLY A 90 -3.30 -28.36 15.43
C GLY A 90 -2.52 -27.12 15.89
N ILE A 91 -1.92 -26.37 14.96
CA ILE A 91 -1.25 -25.10 15.23
C ILE A 91 -2.18 -23.96 14.81
N THR A 92 -2.34 -22.96 15.69
CA THR A 92 -3.11 -21.75 15.38
C THR A 92 -2.17 -20.62 14.95
N PHE A 93 -2.48 -20.02 13.82
CA PHE A 93 -1.71 -18.96 13.17
C PHE A 93 -2.51 -17.66 13.21
N PRO A 94 -2.10 -16.64 13.98
CA PRO A 94 -2.70 -15.31 13.89
C PRO A 94 -2.47 -14.72 12.48
N VAL A 95 -3.53 -14.12 11.93
CA VAL A 95 -3.51 -13.47 10.63
C VAL A 95 -3.01 -12.04 10.80
N THR A 96 -1.74 -11.81 10.44
CA THR A 96 -1.05 -10.54 10.69
C THR A 96 -1.27 -9.53 9.58
N SER A 97 -1.67 -9.98 8.38
CA SER A 97 -1.91 -9.08 7.26
C SER A 97 -2.98 -9.58 6.31
N LEU A 98 -3.66 -8.63 5.67
CA LEU A 98 -4.55 -8.85 4.54
C LEU A 98 -4.10 -7.98 3.37
N ARG A 99 -3.98 -8.60 2.19
CA ARG A 99 -3.69 -7.93 0.92
C ARG A 99 -4.77 -8.23 -0.11
N SER A 100 -4.95 -7.33 -1.06
CA SER A 100 -5.58 -7.65 -2.34
C SER A 100 -4.63 -7.22 -3.47
N ASP A 101 -5.13 -7.23 -4.72
CA ASP A 101 -4.42 -6.81 -5.96
C ASP A 101 -3.04 -6.19 -5.75
N THR A 102 -2.02 -6.78 -6.37
CA THR A 102 -0.61 -6.36 -6.40
C THR A 102 -0.31 -4.85 -6.61
N THR A 103 -1.30 -3.98 -6.85
CA THR A 103 -1.10 -2.54 -7.02
C THR A 103 -1.78 -1.69 -5.94
N ASP A 104 -0.99 -1.20 -4.99
CA ASP A 104 -1.38 -0.19 -3.98
C ASP A 104 -1.62 1.23 -4.52
N ASP A 105 -1.59 1.41 -5.84
CA ASP A 105 -1.67 2.72 -6.49
C ASP A 105 -3.02 2.92 -7.21
N ILE A 106 -3.85 3.80 -6.67
CA ILE A 106 -5.16 4.16 -7.23
C ILE A 106 -5.10 4.58 -8.71
N GLY A 107 -4.03 5.25 -9.15
CA GLY A 107 -3.88 5.66 -10.54
C GLY A 107 -3.27 4.58 -11.45
N GLU A 108 -2.80 3.47 -10.89
CA GLU A 108 -2.59 2.22 -11.63
C GLU A 108 -3.89 1.45 -11.79
N LEU A 109 -4.70 1.36 -10.72
CA LEU A 109 -6.05 0.80 -10.77
C LEU A 109 -6.85 1.46 -11.91
N THR A 110 -6.92 2.80 -11.95
CA THR A 110 -7.64 3.55 -13.02
C THR A 110 -7.18 3.22 -14.45
N ARG A 111 -5.96 2.73 -14.65
CA ARG A 111 -5.44 2.40 -15.99
C ARG A 111 -5.81 1.02 -16.46
N ARG A 112 -6.04 0.07 -15.55
CA ARG A 112 -6.29 -1.34 -15.88
C ARG A 112 -7.74 -1.53 -16.34
N LYS A 113 -8.21 -0.77 -17.33
CA LYS A 113 -9.51 -1.02 -17.96
C LYS A 113 -9.47 -2.38 -18.67
N GLY A 114 -10.25 -3.35 -18.19
CA GLY A 114 -10.50 -4.62 -18.88
C GLY A 114 -9.35 -5.62 -18.91
N ARG A 115 -8.41 -5.57 -17.94
CA ARG A 115 -7.23 -6.47 -17.92
C ARG A 115 -7.20 -7.50 -16.79
N LEU A 116 -8.25 -7.58 -15.98
CA LEU A 116 -8.30 -8.46 -14.82
C LEU A 116 -9.65 -9.17 -14.80
N SER A 117 -9.72 -10.32 -15.48
CA SER A 117 -10.77 -11.31 -15.28
C SER A 117 -10.47 -12.02 -13.96
N GLY A 118 -11.01 -11.52 -12.86
CA GLY A 118 -11.00 -12.21 -11.58
C GLY A 118 -12.44 -12.52 -11.19
N TYR A 119 -12.78 -13.80 -11.00
CA TYR A 119 -14.13 -14.24 -10.63
C TYR A 119 -14.69 -13.43 -9.44
N ASN A 120 -13.84 -13.12 -8.45
CA ASN A 120 -14.14 -12.26 -7.30
C ASN A 120 -14.66 -10.87 -7.68
N LYS A 121 -14.18 -10.26 -8.76
CA LYS A 121 -14.55 -8.87 -9.12
C LYS A 121 -15.99 -8.75 -9.62
N GLU A 122 -16.52 -9.81 -10.21
CA GLU A 122 -17.88 -9.80 -10.77
C GLU A 122 -18.93 -10.26 -9.74
N HIS A 123 -18.56 -11.04 -8.73
CA HIS A 123 -19.53 -11.71 -7.83
C HIS A 123 -19.39 -11.33 -6.36
N LEU A 124 -18.21 -10.95 -5.87
CA LEU A 124 -18.00 -10.67 -4.44
C LEU A 124 -18.81 -9.43 -4.02
N ARG A 125 -19.78 -9.64 -3.14
CA ARG A 125 -20.70 -8.65 -2.57
C ARG A 125 -20.24 -8.14 -1.22
N LYS A 126 -19.60 -8.97 -0.39
CA LYS A 126 -19.20 -8.58 0.98
C LYS A 126 -17.83 -9.10 1.37
N ILE A 127 -17.06 -8.25 2.04
CA ILE A 127 -15.80 -8.60 2.70
C ILE A 127 -15.95 -8.28 4.18
N THR A 128 -15.84 -9.28 5.04
CA THR A 128 -15.73 -9.10 6.50
C THR A 128 -14.29 -9.35 6.91
N ILE A 129 -13.72 -8.48 7.74
CA ILE A 129 -12.37 -8.59 8.28
C ILE A 129 -12.50 -8.65 9.80
N GLU A 130 -12.10 -9.76 10.39
CA GLU A 130 -12.18 -9.95 11.83
C GLU A 130 -11.21 -9.02 12.58
N SER A 131 -11.58 -8.67 13.81
CA SER A 131 -10.93 -7.61 14.61
C SER A 131 -9.45 -7.85 14.93
N GLY A 132 -8.96 -9.09 14.78
CA GLY A 132 -7.57 -9.47 15.02
C GLY A 132 -6.61 -9.22 13.86
N VAL A 133 -7.08 -8.84 12.67
CA VAL A 133 -6.23 -8.61 11.50
C VAL A 133 -5.54 -7.23 11.58
N GLN A 134 -4.20 -7.21 11.64
CA GLN A 134 -3.44 -6.00 12.04
C GLN A 134 -3.05 -5.06 10.88
N ASP A 135 -2.60 -5.59 9.74
CA ASP A 135 -2.15 -4.79 8.60
C ASP A 135 -3.01 -5.07 7.36
N ILE A 136 -3.93 -4.16 7.07
CA ILE A 136 -4.91 -4.32 5.98
C ILE A 136 -4.54 -3.39 4.83
N ILE A 137 -4.24 -3.93 3.66
CA ILE A 137 -4.04 -3.14 2.44
C ILE A 137 -4.92 -3.72 1.34
N LEU A 138 -6.02 -3.03 1.06
CA LEU A 138 -6.97 -3.41 0.02
C LEU A 138 -6.95 -2.41 -1.14
N SER A 139 -6.56 -2.92 -2.29
CA SER A 139 -6.53 -2.25 -3.59
C SER A 139 -7.60 -2.87 -4.48
N LEU A 140 -8.84 -2.42 -4.33
CA LEU A 140 -10.01 -3.00 -4.98
C LEU A 140 -10.35 -2.21 -6.25
N SER A 141 -10.24 -2.83 -7.41
CA SER A 141 -10.66 -2.23 -8.69
C SER A 141 -11.70 -3.06 -9.39
N HIS A 142 -12.74 -2.37 -9.88
CA HIS A 142 -13.79 -2.97 -10.71
C HIS A 142 -14.60 -4.07 -10.01
N TYR A 143 -14.74 -4.03 -8.69
CA TYR A 143 -15.64 -4.95 -8.00
C TYR A 143 -17.08 -4.50 -8.22
N LYS A 144 -17.75 -5.07 -9.23
CA LYS A 144 -19.08 -4.64 -9.71
C LYS A 144 -20.22 -5.05 -8.79
N ALA A 145 -20.02 -6.14 -8.04
CA ALA A 145 -20.98 -6.64 -7.08
C ALA A 145 -20.73 -6.14 -5.65
N LEU A 146 -19.54 -5.62 -5.32
CA LEU A 146 -19.17 -5.29 -3.94
C LEU A 146 -20.05 -4.19 -3.37
N GLU A 147 -20.76 -4.53 -2.30
CA GLU A 147 -21.73 -3.69 -1.60
C GLU A 147 -21.18 -3.22 -0.25
N GLU A 148 -20.39 -4.05 0.43
CA GLU A 148 -19.99 -3.82 1.82
C GLU A 148 -18.57 -4.31 2.12
N ILE A 149 -17.84 -3.52 2.90
CA ILE A 149 -16.57 -3.91 3.53
C ILE A 149 -16.75 -3.65 5.03
N VAL A 150 -16.66 -4.70 5.83
CA VAL A 150 -16.79 -4.64 7.30
C VAL A 150 -15.42 -4.88 7.91
N ILE A 151 -14.96 -3.95 8.73
CA ILE A 151 -13.84 -4.17 9.65
C ILE A 151 -14.45 -4.29 11.04
N GLU A 152 -14.39 -5.47 11.63
CA GLU A 152 -14.83 -5.65 13.01
C GLU A 152 -13.95 -4.82 13.93
N ASN A 153 -14.55 -4.18 14.93
CA ASN A 153 -13.87 -3.20 15.78
C ASN A 153 -12.66 -3.85 16.49
N PRO A 154 -11.41 -3.49 16.11
CA PRO A 154 -10.23 -4.01 16.79
C PRO A 154 -10.21 -3.56 18.25
N SER A 155 -9.55 -4.30 19.13
CA SER A 155 -9.26 -3.81 20.49
C SER A 155 -8.04 -2.89 20.52
N GLU A 156 -7.11 -3.11 19.58
CA GLU A 156 -5.86 -2.35 19.46
C GLU A 156 -5.90 -1.37 18.28
N SER A 157 -4.91 -0.47 18.20
CA SER A 157 -4.80 0.40 17.02
C SER A 157 -4.19 -0.37 15.85
N ILE A 158 -4.91 -0.42 14.73
CA ILE A 158 -4.44 -1.08 13.51
C ILE A 158 -4.23 -0.09 12.36
N TYR A 159 -3.41 -0.48 11.40
CA TYR A 159 -3.23 0.27 10.15
C TYR A 159 -4.06 -0.36 9.04
N ALA A 160 -4.83 0.45 8.34
CA ALA A 160 -5.57 0.00 7.16
C ALA A 160 -5.44 1.00 6.01
N HIS A 161 -5.27 0.50 4.79
CA HIS A 161 -5.23 1.32 3.59
C HIS A 161 -6.17 0.77 2.54
N PHE A 162 -7.14 1.59 2.12
CA PHE A 162 -8.09 1.25 1.07
C PHE A 162 -7.88 2.15 -0.13
N SER A 163 -7.59 1.54 -1.28
CA SER A 163 -7.59 2.20 -2.60
C SER A 163 -8.66 1.54 -3.45
N ILE A 164 -9.82 2.17 -3.54
CA ILE A 164 -11.01 1.56 -4.14
C ILE A 164 -11.42 2.36 -5.36
N TRP A 165 -11.54 1.67 -6.49
CA TRP A 165 -11.89 2.27 -7.76
C TRP A 165 -12.99 1.51 -8.50
N ASP A 166 -13.95 2.27 -9.02
CA ASP A 166 -15.01 1.76 -9.92
C ASP A 166 -15.80 0.58 -9.32
N CYS A 167 -16.20 0.74 -8.06
CA CYS A 167 -17.06 -0.16 -7.30
C CYS A 167 -18.45 0.50 -7.13
N PRO A 168 -19.36 0.33 -8.11
CA PRO A 168 -20.58 1.14 -8.22
C PRO A 168 -21.64 0.83 -7.16
N LYS A 169 -21.61 -0.37 -6.57
CA LYS A 169 -22.58 -0.81 -5.56
C LYS A 169 -22.10 -0.60 -4.13
N LEU A 170 -20.84 -0.23 -3.94
CA LEU A 170 -20.25 -0.06 -2.62
C LEU A 170 -21.00 1.04 -1.87
N LYS A 171 -21.39 0.73 -0.63
CA LYS A 171 -22.02 1.66 0.31
C LYS A 171 -20.96 2.42 1.10
N ASP A 172 -21.39 3.13 2.14
CA ASP A 172 -20.49 3.86 3.02
C ASP A 172 -19.49 2.93 3.72
N ILE A 173 -18.24 3.39 3.82
CA ILE A 173 -17.18 2.73 4.59
C ILE A 173 -17.10 3.40 5.94
N TYR A 174 -17.41 2.65 6.99
CA TYR A 174 -17.19 3.08 8.36
C TYR A 174 -15.75 2.79 8.81
N VAL A 175 -15.10 3.77 9.43
CA VAL A 175 -13.74 3.66 9.98
C VAL A 175 -13.78 3.92 11.50
N PRO A 176 -13.58 2.87 12.32
CA PRO A 176 -13.53 2.98 13.78
C PRO A 176 -12.39 3.87 14.32
N SER A 177 -12.51 4.35 15.56
CA SER A 177 -11.55 5.28 16.20
C SER A 177 -10.12 4.75 16.34
N ASN A 178 -9.96 3.43 16.34
CA ASN A 178 -8.68 2.73 16.46
C ASN A 178 -8.14 2.21 15.12
N VAL A 179 -8.76 2.57 13.99
CA VAL A 179 -8.27 2.21 12.66
C VAL A 179 -7.61 3.42 12.01
N ASP A 180 -6.28 3.39 11.85
CA ASP A 180 -5.55 4.43 11.13
C ASP A 180 -5.69 4.22 9.61
N SER A 181 -6.75 4.77 9.03
CA SER A 181 -7.02 4.67 7.60
C SER A 181 -7.50 5.97 6.98
N VAL A 182 -7.08 6.21 5.73
CA VAL A 182 -7.65 7.21 4.83
C VAL A 182 -8.11 6.48 3.57
N PRO A 183 -9.34 5.92 3.55
CA PRO A 183 -9.87 5.26 2.36
C PRO A 183 -9.93 6.23 1.18
N GLN A 184 -9.39 5.82 0.03
CA GLN A 184 -9.43 6.58 -1.21
C GLN A 184 -10.47 5.97 -2.13
N LEU A 185 -11.60 6.66 -2.28
CA LEU A 185 -12.70 6.24 -3.14
C LEU A 185 -12.66 6.98 -4.47
N ARG A 186 -12.66 6.27 -5.59
CA ARG A 186 -12.71 6.85 -6.94
C ARG A 186 -13.76 6.14 -7.79
N ASP A 187 -14.57 6.92 -8.50
CA ASP A 187 -15.66 6.39 -9.34
C ASP A 187 -16.56 5.38 -8.60
N CYS A 188 -16.79 5.60 -7.29
CA CYS A 188 -17.69 4.83 -6.43
C CYS A 188 -18.88 5.75 -6.05
N PRO A 189 -19.90 5.90 -6.92
CA PRO A 189 -20.93 6.94 -6.79
C PRO A 189 -21.82 6.85 -5.56
N ASN A 190 -21.92 5.66 -4.94
CA ASN A 190 -22.80 5.39 -3.80
C ASN A 190 -22.05 5.22 -2.47
N ALA A 191 -20.72 5.38 -2.47
CA ALA A 191 -19.87 5.19 -1.30
C ALA A 191 -19.35 6.52 -0.79
N SER A 192 -19.48 6.76 0.51
CA SER A 192 -18.73 7.77 1.25
C SER A 192 -17.90 7.13 2.35
N VAL A 193 -17.00 7.91 2.96
CA VAL A 193 -16.29 7.47 4.17
C VAL A 193 -17.02 8.07 5.37
N ILE A 194 -17.10 7.32 6.46
CA ILE A 194 -17.64 7.78 7.75
C ILE A 194 -16.63 7.40 8.82
N TYR A 195 -16.12 8.38 9.56
CA TYR A 195 -15.30 8.11 10.73
C TYR A 195 -16.16 8.09 11.99
N ALA A 196 -15.74 7.31 12.97
CA ALA A 196 -16.23 7.41 14.34
C ALA A 196 -16.19 8.87 14.85
N PRO A 197 -17.21 9.37 15.58
CA PRO A 197 -17.28 10.79 15.98
C PRO A 197 -16.06 11.29 16.78
N ASP A 198 -15.49 10.41 17.61
CA ASP A 198 -14.33 10.63 18.47
C ASP A 198 -13.00 10.21 17.82
N HIS A 199 -12.99 9.90 16.52
CA HIS A 199 -11.78 9.48 15.83
C HIS A 199 -10.63 10.50 16.03
N PRO A 200 -9.47 10.07 16.55
CA PRO A 200 -8.45 10.98 17.06
C PRO A 200 -7.70 11.75 15.95
N LYS A 201 -7.54 11.12 14.77
CA LYS A 201 -6.71 11.66 13.67
C LYS A 201 -7.48 12.37 12.56
N TYR A 202 -8.66 11.89 12.21
CA TYR A 202 -9.37 12.27 10.99
C TYR A 202 -10.73 12.90 11.28
N LYS A 203 -11.21 13.68 10.31
CA LYS A 203 -12.58 14.15 10.25
C LYS A 203 -12.98 14.49 8.82
N ILE A 204 -14.28 14.52 8.56
CA ILE A 204 -14.83 14.83 7.26
C ILE A 204 -15.44 16.21 7.25
N ILE A 205 -15.15 17.00 6.22
CA ILE A 205 -15.79 18.29 5.96
C ILE A 205 -16.18 18.28 4.47
N ASP A 206 -17.46 18.45 4.18
CA ASP A 206 -18.02 18.46 2.82
C ASP A 206 -17.62 17.24 1.97
N GLY A 207 -17.50 16.07 2.61
CA GLY A 207 -17.09 14.81 1.99
C GLY A 207 -15.57 14.62 1.83
N ASP A 208 -14.76 15.64 2.08
CA ASP A 208 -13.30 15.54 2.02
C ASP A 208 -12.71 15.13 3.39
N ILE A 209 -11.60 14.40 3.37
CA ILE A 209 -10.95 13.89 4.59
C ILE A 209 -9.84 14.83 5.02
N TYR A 210 -9.92 15.33 6.26
CA TYR A 210 -8.94 16.22 6.87
C TYR A 210 -8.31 15.59 8.11
N SER A 211 -7.15 16.10 8.53
CA SER A 211 -6.71 15.91 9.92
C SER A 211 -7.74 16.53 10.88
N ARG A 212 -7.80 16.03 12.12
CA ARG A 212 -8.73 16.53 13.14
C ARG A 212 -8.61 18.05 13.35
N ASN A 213 -7.37 18.57 13.30
CA ASN A 213 -7.04 19.99 13.38
C ASN A 213 -7.11 20.77 12.05
N GLU A 214 -7.58 20.14 10.96
CA GLU A 214 -7.77 20.71 9.62
C GLU A 214 -6.52 21.18 8.88
N LYS A 215 -5.33 20.99 9.46
CA LYS A 215 -4.08 21.44 8.85
C LYS A 215 -3.63 20.58 7.67
N THR A 216 -4.12 19.34 7.59
CA THR A 216 -3.85 18.43 6.48
C THR A 216 -5.13 18.08 5.74
N LEU A 217 -5.10 18.17 4.42
CA LEU A 217 -6.09 17.57 3.52
C LEU A 217 -5.57 16.22 3.02
N TYR A 218 -6.27 15.14 3.36
CA TYR A 218 -5.87 13.75 3.10
C TYR A 218 -6.53 13.13 1.87
N ASP A 219 -7.81 13.40 1.59
CA ASP A 219 -8.50 12.93 0.38
C ASP A 219 -9.59 13.90 -0.08
N VAL A 220 -9.80 13.95 -1.40
CA VAL A 220 -10.82 14.77 -2.08
C VAL A 220 -11.60 13.91 -3.09
N PRO A 221 -12.72 13.30 -2.66
CA PRO A 221 -13.64 12.58 -3.54
C PRO A 221 -14.53 13.52 -4.36
N SER A 222 -14.51 14.84 -4.10
CA SER A 222 -15.34 15.85 -4.75
C SER A 222 -15.49 15.65 -6.26
N THR A 223 -16.74 15.68 -6.72
CA THR A 223 -17.13 15.58 -8.14
C THR A 223 -17.22 16.94 -8.85
N THR A 224 -16.82 18.01 -8.16
CA THR A 224 -16.90 19.37 -8.71
C THR A 224 -15.88 19.61 -9.84
N LYS A 225 -16.22 20.48 -10.79
CA LYS A 225 -15.29 20.87 -11.88
C LYS A 225 -14.22 21.85 -11.41
N LYS A 226 -14.50 22.64 -10.36
CA LYS A 226 -13.60 23.63 -9.77
C LYS A 226 -13.58 23.41 -8.26
N TYR A 227 -12.39 23.14 -7.74
CA TYR A 227 -12.18 22.91 -6.33
C TYR A 227 -11.32 24.03 -5.72
N VAL A 228 -11.68 24.45 -4.50
CA VAL A 228 -10.92 25.44 -3.72
C VAL A 228 -10.52 24.74 -2.43
N VAL A 229 -9.22 24.58 -2.21
CA VAL A 229 -8.71 24.04 -0.94
C VAL A 229 -9.08 25.03 0.15
N LYS A 230 -9.66 24.52 1.25
CA LYS A 230 -10.08 25.32 2.40
C LYS A 230 -8.93 26.17 2.95
N ASP A 231 -9.22 27.42 3.30
CA ASP A 231 -8.26 28.27 4.02
C ASP A 231 -7.90 27.64 5.37
N GLY A 232 -6.63 27.79 5.77
CA GLY A 232 -6.10 27.20 7.01
C GLY A 232 -5.45 25.83 6.81
N VAL A 233 -5.69 25.14 5.68
CA VAL A 233 -4.94 23.94 5.29
C VAL A 233 -3.48 24.32 5.03
N GLU A 234 -2.56 23.62 5.65
CA GLU A 234 -1.10 23.84 5.54
C GLU A 234 -0.42 22.77 4.68
N ARG A 235 -1.01 21.58 4.61
CA ARG A 235 -0.47 20.43 3.89
C ARG A 235 -1.53 19.75 3.03
N ILE A 236 -1.21 19.54 1.76
CA ILE A 236 -1.91 18.61 0.88
C ILE A 236 -1.14 17.29 0.92
N ALA A 237 -1.76 16.25 1.47
CA ALA A 237 -1.11 14.98 1.76
C ALA A 237 -0.80 14.16 0.50
N PHE A 238 -0.07 13.06 0.70
CA PHE A 238 0.19 12.07 -0.32
C PHE A 238 -1.12 11.63 -0.97
N GLY A 239 -1.20 11.75 -2.30
CA GLY A 239 -2.34 11.25 -3.06
C GLY A 239 -3.68 11.95 -2.84
N ALA A 240 -3.75 13.09 -2.13
CA ALA A 240 -5.03 13.68 -1.73
C ALA A 240 -6.05 13.97 -2.86
N PHE A 241 -5.58 14.23 -4.09
CA PHE A 241 -6.44 14.36 -5.28
C PHE A 241 -6.15 13.27 -6.32
N ALA A 242 -5.36 12.25 -5.98
CA ALA A 242 -4.88 11.27 -6.94
C ALA A 242 -6.05 10.54 -7.60
N GLY A 243 -6.05 10.45 -8.93
CA GLY A 243 -7.11 9.76 -9.69
C GLY A 243 -8.43 10.52 -9.79
N ASN A 244 -8.59 11.70 -9.17
CA ASN A 244 -9.83 12.46 -9.31
C ASN A 244 -10.03 12.87 -10.79
N SER A 245 -11.06 12.30 -11.40
CA SER A 245 -11.40 12.42 -12.81
C SER A 245 -12.34 13.59 -13.10
N ASN A 246 -12.87 14.29 -12.09
CA ASN A 246 -13.88 15.33 -12.24
C ASN A 246 -13.30 16.75 -12.23
N ILE A 247 -12.35 17.01 -11.34
CA ILE A 247 -11.80 18.35 -11.12
C ILE A 247 -10.96 18.81 -12.31
N LYS A 248 -11.34 19.98 -12.86
CA LYS A 248 -10.64 20.65 -13.97
C LYS A 248 -9.78 21.81 -13.51
N LYS A 249 -10.11 22.42 -12.36
CA LYS A 249 -9.39 23.56 -11.81
C LYS A 249 -9.26 23.43 -10.30
N ILE A 250 -8.04 23.62 -9.79
CA ILE A 250 -7.76 23.69 -8.36
C ILE A 250 -7.27 25.09 -8.01
N ILE A 251 -7.77 25.64 -6.91
CA ILE A 251 -7.25 26.84 -6.26
C ILE A 251 -6.69 26.44 -4.90
N ILE A 252 -5.39 26.64 -4.73
CA ILE A 252 -4.65 26.37 -3.49
C ILE A 252 -4.42 27.71 -2.81
N PRO A 253 -4.86 27.91 -1.55
CA PRO A 253 -4.78 29.20 -0.87
C PRO A 253 -3.37 29.51 -0.35
N ASP A 254 -3.22 30.72 0.21
CA ASP A 254 -1.99 31.21 0.84
C ASP A 254 -1.67 30.52 2.17
N SER A 255 -2.52 29.66 2.72
CA SER A 255 -2.22 28.85 3.91
C SER A 255 -1.37 27.62 3.59
N VAL A 256 -1.42 27.08 2.37
CA VAL A 256 -0.71 25.84 2.03
C VAL A 256 0.80 26.08 1.93
N ARG A 257 1.58 25.28 2.67
CA ARG A 257 3.05 25.31 2.70
C ARG A 257 3.67 24.11 2.00
N LYS A 258 3.03 22.94 2.06
CA LYS A 258 3.57 21.66 1.57
C LYS A 258 2.55 20.92 0.70
N ILE A 259 3.02 20.45 -0.46
CA ILE A 259 2.29 19.55 -1.35
C ILE A 259 3.10 18.28 -1.49
N GLU A 260 2.55 17.17 -1.03
CA GLU A 260 3.25 15.89 -0.94
C GLU A 260 3.26 15.11 -2.25
N ARG A 261 4.01 14.00 -2.25
CA ARG A 261 4.24 13.16 -3.42
C ARG A 261 2.89 12.67 -3.95
N LYS A 262 2.74 12.64 -5.27
CA LYS A 262 1.50 12.21 -5.96
C LYS A 262 0.21 12.99 -5.60
N ALA A 263 0.27 14.15 -4.94
CA ALA A 263 -0.92 14.89 -4.51
C ALA A 263 -1.98 15.11 -5.62
N PHE A 264 -1.57 15.36 -6.87
CA PHE A 264 -2.48 15.51 -8.04
C PHE A 264 -2.22 14.43 -9.12
N TYR A 265 -1.75 13.27 -8.69
CA TYR A 265 -1.37 12.19 -9.61
C TYR A 265 -2.57 11.69 -10.41
N ASN A 266 -2.38 11.43 -11.70
CA ASN A 266 -3.42 10.87 -12.58
C ASN A 266 -4.75 11.66 -12.62
N MET A 267 -4.73 12.97 -12.31
CA MET A 267 -5.88 13.85 -12.54
C MET A 267 -6.02 14.16 -14.03
N THR A 268 -6.59 13.23 -14.80
CA THR A 268 -6.61 13.27 -16.27
C THR A 268 -7.38 14.47 -16.82
N ASN A 269 -8.34 15.01 -16.07
CA ASN A 269 -9.15 16.18 -16.45
C ASN A 269 -8.65 17.52 -15.89
N LEU A 270 -7.60 17.53 -15.06
CA LEU A 270 -7.03 18.76 -14.50
C LEU A 270 -6.42 19.62 -15.62
N LYS A 271 -6.92 20.86 -15.74
CA LYS A 271 -6.48 21.85 -16.74
C LYS A 271 -5.70 23.00 -16.13
N LYS A 272 -5.97 23.36 -14.87
CA LYS A 272 -5.39 24.55 -14.22
C LYS A 272 -5.22 24.34 -12.72
N VAL A 273 -4.06 24.74 -12.21
CA VAL A 273 -3.81 24.89 -10.77
C VAL A 273 -3.38 26.33 -10.52
N LYS A 274 -4.06 27.01 -9.61
CA LYS A 274 -3.65 28.32 -9.08
C LYS A 274 -3.07 28.10 -7.70
N PHE A 275 -1.82 28.49 -7.50
CA PHE A 275 -1.16 28.41 -6.20
C PHE A 275 -1.23 29.74 -5.46
N GLY A 276 -1.34 29.67 -4.14
CA GLY A 276 -1.00 30.75 -3.25
C GLY A 276 0.51 31.01 -3.20
N ASN A 277 0.89 32.14 -2.62
CA ASN A 277 2.26 32.64 -2.51
C ASN A 277 3.09 31.92 -1.45
N SER A 278 2.46 31.11 -0.60
CA SER A 278 3.09 30.52 0.58
C SER A 278 3.61 29.10 0.41
N VAL A 279 3.32 28.44 -0.71
CA VAL A 279 3.82 27.08 -0.96
C VAL A 279 5.35 27.10 -1.03
N ARG A 280 6.00 26.27 -0.20
CA ARG A 280 7.47 26.18 -0.09
C ARG A 280 8.02 24.88 -0.66
N LYS A 281 7.27 23.78 -0.55
CA LYS A 281 7.70 22.45 -0.95
C LYS A 281 6.65 21.78 -1.83
N ILE A 282 7.07 21.33 -3.01
CA ILE A 282 6.27 20.46 -3.87
C ILE A 282 7.09 19.20 -4.14
N TYR A 283 6.55 18.05 -3.77
CA TYR A 283 7.25 16.78 -3.89
C TYR A 283 7.03 16.14 -5.26
N GLY A 284 7.90 15.18 -5.58
CA GLY A 284 7.96 14.45 -6.84
C GLY A 284 6.64 13.84 -7.28
N GLY A 285 6.44 13.75 -8.60
CA GLY A 285 5.28 13.08 -9.18
C GLY A 285 3.92 13.74 -8.89
N SER A 286 3.87 14.90 -8.22
CA SER A 286 2.63 15.60 -7.87
C SER A 286 1.72 15.83 -9.09
N PHE A 287 2.28 16.11 -10.27
CA PHE A 287 1.52 16.37 -11.51
C PHE A 287 1.72 15.26 -12.57
N ARG A 288 2.23 14.10 -12.16
CA ARG A 288 2.43 12.99 -13.09
C ARG A 288 1.07 12.49 -13.57
N ARG A 289 0.95 12.22 -14.88
CA ARG A 289 -0.29 11.79 -15.54
C ARG A 289 -1.44 12.83 -15.57
N CYS A 290 -1.17 14.10 -15.27
CA CYS A 290 -2.10 15.20 -15.54
C CYS A 290 -2.16 15.52 -17.04
N ASN A 291 -2.81 14.66 -17.83
CA ASN A 291 -2.78 14.70 -19.30
C ASN A 291 -3.37 15.98 -19.91
N ASN A 292 -4.27 16.66 -19.22
CA ASN A 292 -4.90 17.90 -19.70
C ASN A 292 -4.25 19.18 -19.14
N LEU A 293 -3.26 19.06 -18.25
CA LEU A 293 -2.53 20.20 -17.69
C LEU A 293 -1.48 20.68 -18.70
N LYS A 294 -1.83 21.72 -19.46
CA LYS A 294 -0.98 22.28 -20.53
C LYS A 294 -0.01 23.36 -20.04
N VAL A 295 -0.35 24.05 -18.95
CA VAL A 295 0.46 25.12 -18.37
C VAL A 295 0.54 24.92 -16.87
N LEU A 296 1.75 24.90 -16.33
CA LEU A 296 1.98 24.85 -14.90
C LEU A 296 2.85 26.05 -14.49
N VAL A 297 2.29 26.90 -13.63
CA VAL A 297 2.99 28.05 -13.05
C VAL A 297 3.24 27.72 -11.59
N LEU A 298 4.49 27.42 -11.24
CA LEU A 298 4.84 27.19 -9.84
C LEU A 298 4.92 28.52 -9.07
N PRO A 299 4.62 28.51 -7.76
CA PRO A 299 4.63 29.71 -6.95
C PRO A 299 6.05 30.28 -6.81
N LYS A 300 6.15 31.62 -6.75
CA LYS A 300 7.42 32.36 -6.77
C LYS A 300 8.37 31.99 -5.62
N ASN A 301 7.81 31.61 -4.47
CA ASN A 301 8.55 31.38 -3.23
C ASN A 301 8.85 29.90 -2.95
N ILE A 302 8.79 29.05 -3.98
CA ILE A 302 9.11 27.63 -3.84
C ILE A 302 10.59 27.45 -3.50
N ARG A 303 10.87 26.69 -2.43
CA ARG A 303 12.23 26.42 -1.93
C ARG A 303 12.76 25.07 -2.35
N GLN A 304 11.86 24.11 -2.51
CA GLN A 304 12.22 22.73 -2.82
C GLN A 304 11.22 22.12 -3.80
N VAL A 305 11.79 21.48 -4.82
CA VAL A 305 11.11 20.57 -5.71
C VAL A 305 11.88 19.27 -5.66
N THR A 306 11.24 18.17 -5.26
CA THR A 306 11.86 16.84 -5.33
C THR A 306 11.40 16.13 -6.59
N ASP A 307 12.27 15.32 -7.19
CA ASP A 307 12.03 14.47 -8.36
C ASP A 307 11.31 15.15 -9.54
N GLY A 308 11.01 14.37 -10.58
CA GLY A 308 10.33 14.87 -11.79
C GLY A 308 8.84 15.11 -11.58
N PHE A 309 8.32 16.22 -12.10
CA PHE A 309 6.87 16.46 -12.18
C PHE A 309 6.20 15.68 -13.31
N GLY A 310 6.94 15.43 -14.40
CA GLY A 310 6.44 14.82 -15.62
C GLY A 310 6.72 13.32 -15.65
N GLY A 311 5.68 12.50 -15.80
CA GLY A 311 5.90 11.11 -16.18
C GLY A 311 6.23 11.04 -17.67
N LYS A 312 7.33 10.38 -18.05
CA LYS A 312 7.87 10.19 -19.42
C LYS A 312 6.87 9.80 -20.53
N ARG A 313 5.59 9.53 -20.24
CA ARG A 313 4.55 9.09 -21.20
C ARG A 313 3.19 9.79 -21.08
N PHE A 314 2.99 10.65 -20.07
CA PHE A 314 1.65 11.16 -19.71
C PHE A 314 1.67 12.59 -19.16
N CYS A 315 2.71 13.35 -19.47
CA CYS A 315 2.75 14.79 -19.23
C CYS A 315 2.53 15.46 -20.58
N LYS A 316 1.54 16.35 -20.70
CA LYS A 316 1.30 17.15 -21.92
C LYS A 316 1.52 18.65 -21.70
N LEU A 317 2.39 18.99 -20.74
CA LEU A 317 2.79 20.37 -20.49
C LEU A 317 3.39 20.99 -21.75
N LYS A 318 2.83 22.12 -22.16
CA LYS A 318 3.37 23.00 -23.20
C LYS A 318 4.24 24.11 -22.61
N ARG A 319 3.92 24.56 -21.39
CA ARG A 319 4.67 25.60 -20.66
C ARG A 319 4.83 25.25 -19.18
N LEU A 320 6.04 25.38 -18.68
CA LEU A 320 6.37 25.24 -17.26
C LEU A 320 7.13 26.49 -16.78
N TYR A 321 6.61 27.15 -15.76
CA TYR A 321 7.29 28.24 -15.07
C TYR A 321 7.77 27.73 -13.71
N ILE A 322 9.09 27.72 -13.50
CA ILE A 322 9.71 27.10 -12.34
C ILE A 322 10.94 27.88 -11.86
N ASN A 323 10.78 28.52 -10.69
CA ASN A 323 11.81 29.34 -10.07
C ASN A 323 12.09 28.82 -8.65
N SER A 324 12.81 27.69 -8.54
CA SER A 324 13.27 27.10 -7.28
C SER A 324 14.80 27.20 -7.17
N PRO A 325 15.37 27.46 -5.97
CA PRO A 325 16.82 27.52 -5.79
C PRO A 325 17.51 26.16 -5.89
N LYS A 326 16.79 25.07 -5.58
CA LYS A 326 17.32 23.70 -5.55
C LYS A 326 16.70 22.87 -6.67
N LEU A 327 17.13 23.12 -7.91
CA LEU A 327 16.73 22.34 -9.09
C LEU A 327 17.88 21.45 -9.55
N ASN A 328 17.54 20.22 -9.93
CA ASN A 328 18.46 19.22 -10.48
C ASN A 328 17.89 18.61 -11.77
N LYS A 329 18.69 17.77 -12.46
CA LYS A 329 18.27 17.11 -13.71
C LYS A 329 16.99 16.26 -13.53
N ALA A 330 16.86 15.57 -12.40
CA ALA A 330 15.71 14.70 -12.14
C ALA A 330 14.39 15.47 -12.12
N ASN A 331 14.39 16.75 -11.74
CA ASN A 331 13.19 17.59 -11.75
C ASN A 331 12.57 17.79 -13.13
N PHE A 332 13.38 17.66 -14.18
CA PHE A 332 12.95 17.83 -15.57
C PHE A 332 12.69 16.50 -16.28
N THR A 333 12.97 15.37 -15.63
CA THR A 333 12.67 14.05 -16.16
C THR A 333 11.20 13.93 -16.49
N GLY A 334 10.90 13.49 -17.72
CA GLY A 334 9.55 13.21 -18.21
C GLY A 334 8.68 14.44 -18.50
N ILE A 335 9.25 15.64 -18.47
CA ILE A 335 8.66 16.80 -19.15
C ILE A 335 8.73 16.57 -20.66
N PRO A 336 7.69 16.94 -21.44
CA PRO A 336 7.74 16.84 -22.90
C PRO A 336 8.96 17.54 -23.48
N LYS A 337 9.65 16.86 -24.40
CA LYS A 337 10.83 17.39 -25.10
C LYS A 337 10.55 18.71 -25.83
N THR A 338 9.30 19.04 -26.11
CA THR A 338 8.84 20.26 -26.80
C THR A 338 8.30 21.35 -25.85
N CYS A 339 8.26 21.08 -24.53
CA CYS A 339 7.77 22.05 -23.55
C CYS A 339 8.66 23.30 -23.53
N SER A 340 8.05 24.49 -23.42
CA SER A 340 8.80 25.71 -23.12
C SER A 340 8.96 25.85 -21.61
N ILE A 341 10.20 25.95 -21.14
CA ILE A 341 10.53 26.00 -19.71
C ILE A 341 11.08 27.40 -19.38
N TYR A 342 10.48 28.04 -18.39
CA TYR A 342 10.85 29.36 -17.90
C TYR A 342 11.52 29.21 -16.53
N VAL A 343 12.77 29.64 -16.41
CA VAL A 343 13.64 29.43 -15.25
C VAL A 343 14.29 30.71 -14.79
N LYS A 344 14.70 30.77 -13.52
CA LYS A 344 15.27 31.98 -12.90
C LYS A 344 16.66 32.37 -13.41
N ASN A 345 17.51 31.42 -13.83
CA ASN A 345 18.91 31.73 -14.13
C ASN A 345 19.55 30.84 -15.21
N ALA A 346 20.68 31.30 -15.73
CA ALA A 346 21.44 30.64 -16.78
C ALA A 346 22.02 29.27 -16.37
N SER A 347 22.32 29.06 -15.07
CA SER A 347 22.83 27.78 -14.57
C SER A 347 21.79 26.66 -14.76
N VAL A 348 20.54 26.92 -14.37
CA VAL A 348 19.42 25.98 -14.59
C VAL A 348 19.19 25.76 -16.08
N LYS A 349 19.26 26.81 -16.91
CA LYS A 349 19.16 26.67 -18.37
C LYS A 349 20.23 25.73 -18.93
N LYS A 350 21.51 25.95 -18.61
CA LYS A 350 22.63 25.09 -19.02
C LYS A 350 22.43 23.64 -18.55
N MET A 351 21.92 23.45 -17.33
CA MET A 351 21.62 22.12 -16.79
C MET A 351 20.59 21.35 -17.62
N ILE A 352 19.50 22.00 -18.04
CA ILE A 352 18.45 21.38 -18.85
C ILE A 352 18.96 21.13 -20.28
N GLN A 353 19.72 22.05 -20.87
CA GLN A 353 20.29 21.90 -22.21
C GLN A 353 21.24 20.69 -22.34
N LYS A 354 21.93 20.33 -21.25
CA LYS A 354 22.77 19.12 -21.19
C LYS A 354 21.98 17.81 -21.15
N GLN A 355 20.65 17.84 -21.02
CA GLN A 355 19.82 16.64 -21.12
C GLN A 355 19.71 16.23 -22.59
N SER A 356 20.20 15.04 -22.92
CA SER A 356 20.15 14.53 -24.29
C SER A 356 18.69 14.54 -24.80
N ASN A 357 18.50 15.17 -25.95
CA ASN A 357 17.24 15.22 -26.71
C ASN A 357 16.14 16.19 -26.24
N PHE A 358 16.40 17.19 -25.38
CA PHE A 358 15.43 18.27 -25.15
C PHE A 358 15.41 19.25 -26.35
N LYS A 359 14.24 19.46 -26.95
CA LYS A 359 14.05 20.29 -28.17
C LYS A 359 13.26 21.58 -27.92
N GLY A 360 12.75 21.78 -26.70
CA GLY A 360 11.91 22.90 -26.32
C GLY A 360 12.72 24.16 -26.04
N LYS A 361 12.01 25.30 -25.95
CA LYS A 361 12.64 26.57 -25.59
C LYS A 361 12.92 26.62 -24.08
N ILE A 362 14.09 27.12 -23.71
CA ILE A 362 14.44 27.39 -22.31
C ILE A 362 14.71 28.88 -22.16
N ILE A 363 13.86 29.56 -21.41
CA ILE A 363 13.78 31.01 -21.29
C ILE A 363 14.16 31.39 -19.87
N ILE A 364 15.02 32.40 -19.73
CA ILE A 364 15.38 32.97 -18.43
C ILE A 364 14.40 34.11 -18.13
N GLN A 365 13.83 34.14 -16.93
CA GLN A 365 12.89 35.15 -16.46
C GLN A 365 13.20 35.62 -15.04
#